data_AF-A0A1M4XYB7-F1
#
_entry.id   AF-A0A1M4XYB7-F1
#
_cell.length_a   1.000
_cell.length_b   1.000
_cell.length_c   1.000
_cell.angle_alpha   90.00
_cell.angle_beta   90.00
_cell.angle_gamma   90.00
#
_symmetry.space_group_name_H-M   'P 1'
#
loop_
_entity.id
_entity.type
_entity.pdbx_description
1 polymer ?
#
loop_
_entity_poly.entity_id
_entity_poly.type
_entity_poly.pdbx_seq_one_letter_code
_entity_poly.pdbx_strand_id
1 'polypeptide(L)'
;MSQVKHEAIWQHDQVLPYILTTLKDKVEEITPVEKIFLFGSRSRVPLENWKELEGKDWDVLVQAKFKLKNAQVLVDKNYHLDLLVLDEEKIKTYYSNNLKMIYPENELKK
;
A
#
# COMPACT_ATOMS: atom_id res chain seq x y z
N MET A 1 3.29 22.04 3.21
CA MET A 1 4.37 21.20 2.62
C MET A 1 4.66 20.11 3.63
N SER A 2 4.55 18.83 3.26
CA SER A 2 4.83 17.72 4.18
C SER A 2 6.32 17.69 4.49
N GLN A 3 6.68 17.73 5.77
CA GLN A 3 8.07 17.68 6.22
C GLN A 3 8.64 16.28 5.93
N VAL A 4 9.82 16.25 5.29
CA VAL A 4 10.59 15.01 5.11
C VAL A 4 10.97 14.49 6.50
N LYS A 5 10.35 13.39 6.93
CA LYS A 5 10.71 12.73 8.19
C LYS A 5 11.91 11.84 7.93
N HIS A 6 13.11 12.35 8.24
CA HIS A 6 14.35 11.59 8.15
C HIS A 6 14.36 10.33 9.04
N GLU A 7 13.43 10.18 9.97
CA GLU A 7 13.29 8.96 10.79
C GLU A 7 12.48 7.86 10.08
N ALA A 8 11.73 8.25 9.03
CA ALA A 8 11.01 7.39 8.10
C ALA A 8 11.82 7.17 6.80
N ILE A 9 13.16 7.27 6.88
CA ILE A 9 14.09 6.90 5.79
C ILE A 9 13.87 5.41 5.50
N TRP A 10 13.20 5.14 4.39
CA TRP A 10 12.70 3.81 4.08
C TRP A 10 13.47 3.14 2.95
N GLN A 11 13.93 1.93 3.23
CA GLN A 11 14.46 1.00 2.23
C GLN A 11 13.29 0.26 1.56
N HIS A 12 13.11 0.52 0.26
CA HIS A 12 12.18 -0.18 -0.64
C HIS A 12 12.16 -1.71 -0.43
N ASP A 13 13.31 -2.31 -0.09
CA ASP A 13 13.49 -3.74 0.16
C ASP A 13 12.80 -4.25 1.43
N GLN A 14 12.45 -3.39 2.40
CA GLN A 14 11.79 -3.82 3.63
C GLN A 14 10.27 -3.62 3.59
N VAL A 15 9.83 -2.63 2.82
CA VAL A 15 8.42 -2.20 2.72
C VAL A 15 7.56 -3.23 2.01
N LEU A 16 7.97 -3.53 0.77
CA LEU A 16 7.17 -4.30 -0.15
C LEU A 16 6.99 -5.71 0.40
N PRO A 17 8.06 -6.35 0.96
CA PRO A 17 7.90 -7.60 1.68
C PRO A 17 6.98 -7.48 2.90
N TYR A 18 7.07 -6.41 3.70
CA TYR A 18 6.16 -6.24 4.85
C TYR A 18 4.68 -6.14 4.43
N ILE A 19 4.38 -5.37 3.38
CA ILE A 19 3.02 -5.22 2.83
C ILE A 19 2.49 -6.57 2.33
N LEU A 20 3.32 -7.31 1.57
CA LEU A 20 2.92 -8.56 0.94
C LEU A 20 2.92 -9.77 1.89
N THR A 21 3.54 -9.65 3.07
CA THR A 21 3.58 -10.71 4.10
C THR A 21 2.80 -10.29 5.34
N THR A 22 3.45 -9.64 6.30
CA THR A 22 2.88 -9.33 7.61
C THR A 22 1.57 -8.54 7.55
N LEU A 23 1.47 -7.54 6.66
CA LEU A 23 0.24 -6.76 6.53
C LEU A 23 -0.89 -7.59 5.91
N LYS A 24 -0.59 -8.32 4.84
CA LYS A 24 -1.53 -9.25 4.20
C LYS A 24 -2.07 -10.26 5.21
N ASP A 25 -1.18 -10.93 5.94
CA ASP A 25 -1.53 -11.97 6.91
C ASP A 25 -2.43 -11.41 8.01
N LYS A 26 -2.11 -10.23 8.56
CA LYS A 26 -2.95 -9.54 9.55
C LYS A 26 -4.35 -9.20 9.03
N VAL A 27 -4.48 -8.84 7.75
CA VAL A 27 -5.81 -8.59 7.16
C VAL A 27 -6.53 -9.91 6.90
N GLU A 28 -5.82 -10.94 6.44
CA GLU A 28 -6.35 -12.28 6.18
C GLU A 28 -6.86 -13.00 7.45
N GLU A 29 -6.33 -12.69 8.63
CA GLU A 29 -6.88 -13.13 9.92
C GLU A 29 -8.33 -12.68 10.12
N ILE A 30 -8.75 -11.58 9.49
CA ILE A 30 -10.08 -10.98 9.68
C ILE A 30 -10.97 -11.19 8.45
N THR A 31 -10.41 -11.09 7.25
CA THR A 31 -11.16 -11.20 5.99
C THR A 31 -10.24 -11.61 4.84
N PRO A 32 -10.67 -12.46 3.90
CA PRO A 32 -9.86 -12.83 2.75
C PRO A 32 -9.43 -11.61 1.94
N VAL A 33 -8.10 -11.43 1.79
CA VAL A 33 -7.51 -10.41 0.93
C VAL A 33 -7.59 -10.88 -0.51
N GLU A 34 -8.26 -10.10 -1.34
CA GLU A 34 -8.41 -10.41 -2.77
C GLU A 34 -7.30 -9.76 -3.59
N LYS A 35 -7.01 -8.48 -3.32
CA LYS A 35 -6.01 -7.69 -4.07
C LYS A 35 -5.34 -6.68 -3.16
N ILE A 36 -4.10 -6.34 -3.49
CA ILE A 36 -3.39 -5.23 -2.87
C ILE A 36 -2.89 -4.31 -3.99
N PHE A 37 -3.07 -3.01 -3.79
CA PHE A 37 -2.69 -1.98 -4.73
C PHE A 37 -1.81 -0.93 -4.05
N LEU A 38 -0.86 -0.40 -4.82
CA LEU A 38 -0.22 0.86 -4.50
C LEU A 38 -0.95 1.99 -5.22
N PHE A 39 -1.10 3.12 -4.53
CA PHE A 39 -1.59 4.35 -5.14
C PHE A 39 -0.62 5.52 -4.87
N GLY A 40 -1.01 6.74 -5.25
CA GLY A 40 -0.22 7.93 -4.96
C GLY A 40 1.07 8.07 -5.79
N SER A 41 2.17 8.40 -5.13
CA SER A 41 3.44 8.68 -5.83
C SER A 41 4.07 7.42 -6.42
N ARG A 42 4.01 6.30 -5.70
CA ARG A 42 4.66 5.03 -6.07
C ARG A 42 3.93 4.24 -7.14
N SER A 43 2.64 4.47 -7.34
CA SER A 43 1.92 3.86 -8.47
C SER A 43 2.29 4.51 -9.81
N ARG A 44 2.76 5.77 -9.80
CA ARG A 44 3.07 6.55 -11.02
C ARG A 44 4.53 6.49 -11.44
N VAL A 45 5.43 6.16 -10.52
CA VAL A 45 6.88 6.10 -10.78
C VAL A 45 7.30 4.64 -11.03
N PRO A 46 8.12 4.38 -12.06
CA PRO A 46 8.73 3.06 -12.30
C PRO A 46 9.60 2.62 -11.11
N LEU A 47 9.67 1.31 -10.86
CA LEU A 47 10.34 0.74 -9.67
C LEU A 47 11.81 1.16 -9.59
N GLU A 48 12.48 1.31 -10.74
CA GLU A 48 13.89 1.70 -10.86
C GLU A 48 14.14 3.10 -10.29
N ASN A 49 13.14 3.97 -10.36
CA ASN A 49 13.21 5.37 -9.96
C ASN A 49 12.64 5.61 -8.57
N TRP A 50 12.28 4.57 -7.82
CA TRP A 50 11.72 4.74 -6.47
C TRP A 50 12.70 5.32 -5.45
N LYS A 51 14.00 5.31 -5.76
CA LYS A 51 15.02 6.04 -4.99
C LYS A 51 14.70 7.54 -4.90
N GLU A 52 14.06 8.13 -5.91
CA GLU A 52 13.64 9.54 -5.90
C GLU A 52 12.44 9.82 -4.98
N LEU A 53 11.80 8.76 -4.46
CA LEU A 53 10.67 8.83 -3.54
C LEU A 53 11.06 8.51 -2.10
N GLU A 54 12.37 8.47 -1.80
CA GLU A 54 12.88 8.27 -0.45
C GLU A 54 12.32 9.33 0.52
N GLY A 55 11.88 8.88 1.71
CA GLY A 55 11.26 9.74 2.72
C GLY A 55 9.81 10.16 2.42
N LYS A 56 9.18 9.67 1.33
CA LYS A 56 7.74 9.85 1.07
C LYS A 56 6.91 8.71 1.64
N ASP A 57 5.69 9.01 2.04
CA ASP A 57 4.69 8.08 2.56
C ASP A 57 4.31 6.99 1.54
N TRP A 58 3.83 5.84 2.03
CA TRP A 58 3.28 4.79 1.18
C TRP A 58 1.78 4.69 1.31
N ASP A 59 1.15 4.85 0.14
CA ASP A 59 -0.27 4.79 -0.05
C ASP A 59 -0.64 3.37 -0.51
N VAL A 60 -1.26 2.58 0.38
CA VAL A 60 -1.59 1.17 0.12
C VAL A 60 -3.10 0.94 0.27
N LEU A 61 -3.69 0.33 -0.76
CA LEU A 61 -5.10 -0.03 -0.79
C LEU A 61 -5.23 -1.56 -0.81
N VAL A 62 -5.99 -2.12 0.12
CA VAL A 62 -6.26 -3.56 0.21
C VAL A 62 -7.73 -3.81 -0.13
N GLN A 63 -7.98 -4.60 -1.18
CA GLN A 63 -9.30 -5.12 -1.50
C GLN A 63 -9.53 -6.41 -0.72
N ALA A 64 -10.64 -6.48 0.01
CA ALA A 64 -11.02 -7.68 0.75
C ALA A 64 -12.51 -8.00 0.55
N LYS A 65 -12.86 -9.28 0.73
CA LYS A 65 -14.21 -9.81 0.48
C LYS A 65 -15.30 -9.18 1.36
N PHE A 66 -14.93 -8.77 2.58
CA PHE A 66 -15.83 -8.14 3.53
C PHE A 66 -15.26 -6.82 4.04
N LYS A 67 -16.17 -5.86 4.26
CA LYS A 67 -15.84 -4.49 4.70
C LYS A 67 -15.21 -4.48 6.09
N LEU A 68 -13.98 -3.99 6.18
CA LEU A 68 -13.38 -3.59 7.46
C LEU A 68 -13.59 -2.09 7.69
N LYS A 69 -14.08 -1.73 8.88
CA LYS A 69 -14.31 -0.33 9.26
C LYS A 69 -12.96 0.28 9.67
N ASN A 70 -12.33 1.01 8.76
CA ASN A 70 -11.10 1.82 8.93
C ASN A 70 -9.98 1.13 9.72
N ALA A 71 -9.03 0.52 8.99
CA ALA A 71 -7.74 0.18 9.58
C ALA A 71 -6.98 1.48 9.88
N GLN A 72 -6.82 1.80 11.16
CA GLN A 72 -6.03 2.95 11.60
C GLN A 72 -4.57 2.82 11.11
N VAL A 73 -3.91 3.97 10.94
CA VAL A 73 -2.48 4.10 10.64
C VAL A 73 -1.68 3.13 11.52
N LEU A 74 -1.05 2.13 10.90
CA LEU A 74 -0.20 1.18 11.60
C LEU A 74 1.18 1.83 11.82
N VAL A 75 1.35 2.49 12.97
CA VAL A 75 2.61 3.17 13.36
C VAL A 75 3.64 2.19 13.96
N ASP A 76 3.46 0.88 13.75
CA ASP A 76 4.14 -0.15 14.56
C ASP A 76 5.66 -0.26 14.30
N LYS A 77 6.21 0.40 13.27
CA LYS A 77 7.65 0.38 12.95
C LYS A 77 8.13 1.59 12.13
N ASN A 78 8.38 2.76 12.71
CA ASN A 78 9.03 3.92 12.02
C ASN A 78 8.53 4.29 10.59
N TYR A 79 7.37 3.83 10.15
CA TYR A 79 6.78 4.14 8.85
C TYR A 79 5.36 4.67 9.01
N HIS A 80 4.98 5.55 8.09
CA HIS A 80 3.62 6.04 7.93
C HIS A 80 2.98 5.27 6.76
N LEU A 81 2.07 4.36 7.12
CA LEU A 81 1.26 3.59 6.18
C LEU A 81 -0.19 4.08 6.30
N ASP A 82 -0.67 4.74 5.25
CA ASP A 82 -2.09 5.04 5.11
C ASP A 82 -2.77 3.85 4.44
N LEU A 83 -3.52 3.08 5.24
CA LEU A 83 -4.19 1.86 4.82
C LEU A 83 -5.67 2.10 4.58
N LEU A 84 -6.13 1.81 3.37
CA LEU A 84 -7.55 1.79 3.03
C LEU A 84 -7.97 0.36 2.69
N VAL A 85 -8.98 -0.15 3.41
CA VAL A 85 -9.60 -1.46 3.14
C VAL A 85 -11.01 -1.24 2.61
N LEU A 86 -11.25 -1.58 1.34
CA LEU A 86 -12.48 -1.29 0.62
C LEU A 86 -12.99 -2.51 -0.19
N ASP A 87 -14.27 -2.49 -0.53
CA ASP A 87 -14.89 -3.46 -1.44
C ASP A 87 -14.65 -3.10 -2.93
N GLU A 88 -14.88 -4.06 -3.83
CA GLU A 88 -14.65 -3.87 -5.27
C GLU A 88 -15.49 -2.72 -5.86
N GLU A 89 -16.73 -2.57 -5.41
CA GLU A 89 -17.64 -1.53 -5.90
C GLU A 89 -17.06 -0.13 -5.66
N LYS A 90 -16.60 0.15 -4.43
CA LYS A 90 -15.99 1.44 -4.11
C LYS A 90 -14.66 1.67 -4.79
N ILE A 91 -13.85 0.63 -4.98
CA ILE A 91 -12.58 0.76 -5.69
C ILE A 91 -12.85 1.21 -7.13
N LYS A 92 -13.83 0.59 -7.81
CA LYS A 92 -14.23 0.99 -9.17
C LYS A 92 -14.81 2.40 -9.22
N THR A 93 -15.60 2.80 -8.23
CA THR A 93 -16.23 4.13 -8.21
C THR A 93 -15.25 5.26 -7.90
N TYR A 94 -14.32 5.06 -6.96
CA TYR A 94 -13.50 6.15 -6.42
C TYR A 94 -12.02 6.09 -6.83
N TYR A 95 -11.51 4.93 -7.23
CA TYR A 95 -10.08 4.70 -7.42
C TYR A 95 -9.73 4.04 -8.77
N SER A 96 -10.59 4.13 -9.77
CA SER A 96 -10.38 3.50 -11.08
C SER A 96 -9.15 4.00 -11.86
N ASN A 97 -8.56 5.14 -11.47
CA ASN A 97 -7.39 5.72 -12.13
C ASN A 97 -6.12 5.58 -11.28
N ASN A 98 -5.03 5.05 -11.86
CA ASN A 98 -3.66 5.00 -11.30
C ASN A 98 -3.43 4.04 -10.12
N LEU A 99 -4.17 2.93 -10.04
CA LEU A 99 -3.81 1.81 -9.16
C LEU A 99 -2.81 0.89 -9.86
N LYS A 100 -1.79 0.45 -9.11
CA LYS A 100 -0.92 -0.66 -9.54
C LYS A 100 -1.17 -1.86 -8.66
N MET A 101 -1.57 -2.98 -9.26
CA MET A 101 -1.77 -4.24 -8.57
C MET A 101 -0.42 -4.84 -8.22
N ILE A 102 -0.26 -5.21 -6.95
CA ILE A 102 0.93 -5.91 -6.46
C ILE A 102 0.63 -7.33 -5.96
N TYR A 103 -0.65 -7.67 -5.84
CA TYR A 103 -1.16 -8.99 -5.49
C TYR A 103 -2.57 -9.20 -6.10
N PRO A 104 -2.90 -10.40 -6.63
CA PRO A 104 -2.04 -11.58 -6.73
C PRO A 104 -0.97 -11.46 -7.82
N GLU A 105 -1.20 -10.63 -8.83
CA GLU A 105 -0.21 -10.31 -9.86
C GLU A 105 0.56 -9.05 -9.50
N ASN A 106 1.89 -9.07 -9.72
CA ASN A 106 2.76 -7.95 -9.40
C ASN A 106 3.13 -7.16 -10.67
N GLU A 107 2.45 -6.04 -10.88
CA GLU A 107 2.64 -5.14 -12.02
C GLU A 107 3.91 -4.27 -11.90
N LEU A 108 4.65 -4.33 -10.78
CA LEU A 108 5.88 -3.55 -10.58
C LEU A 108 7.11 -4.15 -11.28
N LYS A 109 7.05 -5.41 -11.73
CA LYS A 109 8.19 -6.13 -12.33
C LYS A 109 8.17 -6.14 -13.87
N LYS A 110 7.36 -5.30 -14.50
CA LYS A 110 7.16 -5.26 -15.95
C LYS A 110 7.96 -4.16 -16.62
#